data_AF-A0A7Y5UGW9-F1
#
_entry.id   AF-A0A7Y5UGW9-F1
#
_cell.length_a   1.000
_cell.length_b   1.000
_cell.length_c   1.000
_cell.angle_alpha   90.00
_cell.angle_beta   90.00
_cell.angle_gamma   90.00
#
_symmetry.space_group_name_H-M   'P 1'
#
loop_
_entity.id
_entity.type
_entity.pdbx_description
1 polymer ?
#
loop_
_entity_poly.entity_id
_entity_poly.type
_entity_poly.pdbx_seq_one_letter_code
_entity_poly.pdbx_strand_id
1 'polypeptide(L)'
;MTTLRTITRLAGAAALVAVAGCAQLRAANAGPVQPMEGQLTATLHQADAEALAMRFGVADRLLAEFAETHPDTPEALETAFWRAVFKLDPSNQTATRRDAAALLDGYLNGSAVVTHRGAALALRRFAAAADRPVAAAPTATPPATAAAPSPAPAANTEEVQRLKEELAKANAELERIRKRLSQPNP
;
A
#
# COMPACT_ATOMS: atom_id res chain seq x y z
N MET A 1 -61.89 43.16 -37.61
CA MET A 1 -60.86 42.16 -37.89
C MET A 1 -59.67 42.46 -36.97
N THR A 2 -59.57 41.76 -35.82
CA THR A 2 -58.57 40.67 -35.56
C THR A 2 -57.13 41.18 -35.78
N THR A 3 -56.15 41.17 -34.86
CA THR A 3 -55.85 40.45 -33.60
C THR A 3 -54.51 41.04 -33.09
N LEU A 4 -54.36 41.48 -31.83
CA LEU A 4 -53.83 40.75 -30.66
C LEU A 4 -52.30 40.49 -30.62
N ARG A 5 -51.71 40.83 -29.46
CA ARG A 5 -50.55 40.20 -28.75
C ARG A 5 -49.14 40.58 -29.23
N THR A 6 -48.10 40.76 -28.38
CA THR A 6 -47.88 40.39 -26.98
C THR A 6 -46.68 41.15 -26.41
N ILE A 7 -46.77 41.56 -25.14
CA ILE A 7 -45.67 42.03 -24.29
C ILE A 7 -44.95 40.80 -23.72
N THR A 8 -43.61 40.73 -23.75
CA THR A 8 -42.86 39.65 -23.09
C THR A 8 -41.60 40.16 -22.38
N ARG A 9 -41.84 40.63 -21.15
CA ARG A 9 -41.14 40.35 -19.87
C ARG A 9 -39.62 40.15 -19.88
N LEU A 10 -38.91 41.16 -19.34
CA LEU A 10 -37.76 40.97 -18.45
C LEU A 10 -38.18 40.20 -17.18
N ALA A 11 -37.49 39.13 -16.82
CA ALA A 11 -37.21 38.71 -15.43
C ALA A 11 -36.56 37.31 -15.43
N GLY A 12 -35.35 37.18 -14.88
CA GLY A 12 -34.74 35.86 -14.67
C GLY A 12 -33.27 35.86 -14.31
N ALA A 13 -32.85 36.65 -13.32
CA ALA A 13 -31.49 36.60 -12.77
C ALA A 13 -31.52 36.79 -11.25
N ALA A 14 -31.96 35.77 -10.50
CA ALA A 14 -31.84 35.74 -9.04
C ALA A 14 -32.11 34.33 -8.48
N ALA A 15 -31.20 33.37 -8.71
CA ALA A 15 -31.23 32.09 -7.98
C ALA A 15 -29.88 31.35 -8.10
N LEU A 16 -28.82 31.81 -7.43
CA LEU A 16 -27.54 31.09 -7.43
C LEU A 16 -26.67 31.24 -6.15
N VAL A 17 -27.21 31.70 -5.01
CA VAL A 17 -26.38 31.99 -3.81
C VAL A 17 -26.67 31.09 -2.59
N ALA A 18 -27.64 30.19 -2.62
CA ALA A 18 -28.11 29.52 -1.40
C ALA A 18 -27.40 28.20 -0.99
N VAL A 19 -26.40 27.69 -1.73
CA VAL A 19 -25.81 26.36 -1.43
C VAL A 19 -24.45 26.43 -0.72
N ALA A 20 -23.79 27.60 -0.65
CA ALA A 20 -22.47 27.72 -0.03
C ALA A 20 -22.50 27.86 1.51
N GLY A 21 -23.66 28.17 2.12
CA GLY A 21 -23.73 28.51 3.55
C GLY A 21 -23.60 27.32 4.52
N CYS A 22 -23.96 26.10 4.11
CA CYS A 22 -23.96 24.95 5.02
C CYS A 22 -22.56 24.34 5.23
N ALA A 23 -21.60 24.57 4.32
CA ALA A 23 -20.24 24.08 4.48
C ALA A 23 -19.44 24.91 5.50
N GLN A 24 -19.59 26.25 5.48
CA GLN A 24 -18.88 27.15 6.40
C GLN A 24 -19.29 26.98 7.87
N LEU A 25 -20.58 26.71 8.15
CA LEU A 25 -21.05 26.54 9.53
C LEU A 25 -20.58 25.22 10.18
N ARG A 26 -20.24 24.20 9.39
CA ARG A 26 -19.67 22.95 9.89
C ARG A 26 -18.18 23.09 10.22
N ALA A 27 -17.44 23.88 9.44
CA ALA A 27 -16.03 24.17 9.70
C ALA A 27 -15.82 25.04 10.95
N ALA A 28 -16.76 25.95 11.27
CA ALA A 28 -16.65 26.83 12.43
C ALA A 28 -16.88 26.15 13.79
N ASN A 29 -17.49 24.95 13.80
CA ASN A 29 -17.73 24.15 15.02
C ASN A 29 -16.74 22.99 15.19
N ALA A 30 -15.73 22.87 14.33
CA ALA A 30 -14.63 21.94 14.54
C ALA A 30 -13.74 22.50 15.67
N GLY A 31 -14.13 22.24 16.92
CA GLY A 31 -13.23 22.37 18.05
C GLY A 31 -11.97 21.53 17.81
N PRO A 32 -10.85 21.83 18.51
CA PRO A 32 -9.63 21.05 18.37
C PRO A 32 -9.92 19.57 18.66
N VAL A 33 -9.78 18.73 17.64
CA VAL A 33 -9.93 17.28 17.76
C VAL A 33 -8.86 16.79 18.72
N GLN A 34 -9.28 16.27 19.87
CA GLN A 34 -8.37 15.74 20.89
C GLN A 34 -7.83 14.40 20.38
N PRO A 35 -6.50 14.18 20.39
CA PRO A 35 -5.92 12.90 20.01
C PRO A 35 -6.39 11.78 20.96
N MET A 36 -6.83 10.66 20.39
CA MET A 36 -7.32 9.49 21.10
C MET A 36 -6.25 8.37 21.17
N GLU A 37 -4.98 8.76 21.33
CA GLU A 37 -3.79 7.89 21.20
C GLU A 37 -3.91 6.55 21.94
N GLY A 38 -4.59 6.49 23.09
CA GLY A 38 -4.75 5.26 23.86
C GLY A 38 -5.70 4.22 23.24
N GLN A 39 -6.80 4.65 22.60
CA GLN A 39 -7.82 3.72 22.13
C GLN A 39 -7.39 3.02 20.85
N LEU A 40 -6.88 3.77 19.87
CA LEU A 40 -6.35 3.17 18.64
C LEU A 40 -5.22 2.19 18.95
N THR A 41 -4.33 2.51 19.90
CA THR A 41 -3.24 1.62 20.32
C THR A 41 -3.77 0.29 20.84
N ALA A 42 -4.79 0.32 21.69
CA ALA A 42 -5.42 -0.91 22.21
C ALA A 42 -6.08 -1.73 21.08
N THR A 43 -6.82 -1.08 20.18
CA THR A 43 -7.45 -1.74 19.02
C THR A 43 -6.39 -2.35 18.10
N LEU A 44 -5.28 -1.65 17.83
CA LEU A 44 -4.19 -2.16 17.01
C LEU A 44 -3.51 -3.37 17.64
N HIS A 45 -3.25 -3.35 18.95
CA HIS A 45 -2.69 -4.51 19.64
C HIS A 45 -3.61 -5.74 19.52
N GLN A 46 -4.93 -5.55 19.64
CA GLN A 46 -5.89 -6.64 19.45
C GLN A 46 -5.91 -7.12 17.98
N ALA A 47 -5.95 -6.20 17.01
CA ALA A 47 -5.97 -6.54 15.60
C ALA A 47 -4.68 -7.26 15.16
N ASP A 48 -3.51 -6.88 15.70
CA ASP A 48 -2.23 -7.54 15.46
C ASP A 48 -2.22 -8.97 16.02
N ALA A 49 -2.73 -9.19 17.24
CA ALA A 49 -2.87 -10.53 17.80
C ALA A 49 -3.78 -11.43 16.93
N GLU A 50 -4.85 -10.88 16.36
CA GLU A 50 -5.74 -11.58 15.43
C GLU A 50 -5.05 -11.89 14.09
N ALA A 51 -4.27 -10.94 13.56
CA ALA A 51 -3.49 -11.13 12.33
C ALA A 51 -2.40 -12.19 12.49
N LEU A 52 -1.67 -12.20 13.61
CA LEU A 52 -0.69 -13.23 13.97
C LEU A 52 -1.33 -14.62 14.13
N ALA A 53 -2.59 -14.67 14.58
CA ALA A 53 -3.39 -15.89 14.61
C ALA A 53 -4.00 -16.25 13.24
N MET A 54 -3.60 -15.57 12.16
CA MET A 54 -4.06 -15.75 10.78
C MET A 54 -5.57 -15.46 10.59
N ARG A 55 -6.18 -14.73 11.53
CA ARG A 55 -7.60 -14.32 11.49
C ARG A 55 -7.76 -12.91 10.94
N PHE A 56 -7.23 -12.68 9.74
CA PHE A 56 -7.19 -11.36 9.11
C PHE A 56 -8.56 -10.68 8.95
N GLY A 57 -9.63 -11.45 8.74
CA GLY A 57 -10.98 -10.90 8.65
C GLY A 57 -11.49 -10.30 9.97
N VAL A 58 -11.04 -10.83 11.11
CA VAL A 58 -11.36 -10.28 12.44
C VAL A 58 -10.53 -9.01 12.67
N ALA A 59 -9.24 -9.04 12.36
CA ALA A 59 -8.35 -7.87 12.44
C ALA A 59 -8.87 -6.69 11.60
N ASP A 60 -9.27 -6.94 10.34
CA ASP A 60 -9.84 -5.92 9.44
C ASP A 60 -11.14 -5.33 9.99
N ARG A 61 -12.00 -6.18 10.59
CA ARG A 61 -13.27 -5.74 11.19
C ARG A 61 -13.06 -4.84 12.39
N LEU A 62 -12.16 -5.20 13.31
CA LEU A 62 -11.85 -4.38 14.49
C LEU A 62 -11.43 -2.97 14.10
N LEU A 63 -10.58 -2.85 13.08
CA LEU A 63 -10.12 -1.56 12.57
C LEU A 63 -11.20 -0.80 11.80
N ALA A 64 -12.07 -1.50 11.05
CA ALA A 64 -13.20 -0.88 10.37
C ALA A 64 -14.22 -0.31 11.37
N GLU A 65 -14.57 -1.09 12.41
CA GLU A 65 -15.50 -0.67 13.47
C GLU A 65 -14.94 0.53 14.26
N PHE A 66 -13.63 0.58 14.51
CA PHE A 66 -12.99 1.75 15.11
C PHE A 66 -13.18 3.00 14.25
N ALA A 67 -12.97 2.90 12.94
CA ALA A 67 -13.13 4.02 12.02
C ALA A 67 -14.60 4.49 11.91
N GLU A 68 -15.56 3.56 11.96
CA GLU A 68 -16.99 3.86 11.95
C GLU A 68 -17.44 4.56 13.23
N THR A 69 -16.86 4.21 14.37
CA THR A 69 -17.18 4.81 15.67
C THR A 69 -16.50 6.16 15.90
N HIS A 70 -15.39 6.43 15.19
CA HIS A 70 -14.58 7.65 15.34
C HIS A 70 -14.29 8.36 14.01
N PRO A 71 -15.27 8.64 13.13
CA PRO A 71 -15.03 9.00 11.73
C PRO A 71 -14.29 10.34 11.52
N ASP A 72 -14.36 11.26 12.49
CA ASP A 72 -13.78 12.60 12.41
C ASP A 72 -12.41 12.72 13.10
N THR A 73 -11.81 11.59 13.51
CA THR A 73 -10.51 11.58 14.20
C THR A 73 -9.36 11.25 13.24
N PRO A 74 -8.15 11.80 13.46
CA PRO A 74 -6.98 11.40 12.69
C PRO A 74 -6.66 9.90 12.85
N GLU A 75 -6.99 9.32 14.01
CA GLU A 75 -6.83 7.89 14.28
C GLU A 75 -7.69 7.01 13.36
N ALA A 76 -8.91 7.43 13.00
CA ALA A 76 -9.73 6.69 12.04
C ALA A 76 -9.07 6.63 10.65
N LEU A 77 -8.36 7.69 10.24
CA LEU A 77 -7.57 7.67 9.01
C LEU A 77 -6.42 6.66 9.11
N GLU A 78 -5.73 6.59 10.25
CA GLU A 78 -4.65 5.63 10.50
C GLU A 78 -5.11 4.16 10.39
N THR A 79 -6.38 3.86 10.70
CA THR A 79 -6.90 2.49 10.50
C THR A 79 -6.82 2.04 9.05
N ALA A 80 -7.00 2.93 8.07
CA ALA A 80 -6.94 2.57 6.65
C ALA A 80 -5.54 2.08 6.26
N PHE A 81 -4.50 2.69 6.82
CA PHE A 81 -3.11 2.25 6.63
C PHE A 81 -2.90 0.84 7.18
N TRP A 82 -3.27 0.57 8.43
CA TRP A 82 -3.07 -0.74 9.06
C TRP A 82 -3.90 -1.85 8.40
N ARG A 83 -5.14 -1.54 8.00
CA ARG A 83 -5.97 -2.46 7.20
C ARG A 83 -5.31 -2.81 5.87
N ALA A 84 -4.67 -1.85 5.20
CA ALA A 84 -3.93 -2.13 3.98
C ALA A 84 -2.72 -3.05 4.23
N VAL A 85 -1.99 -2.86 5.34
CA VAL A 85 -0.87 -3.74 5.73
C VAL A 85 -1.36 -5.18 5.89
N PHE A 86 -2.45 -5.41 6.62
CA PHE A 86 -3.01 -6.77 6.81
C PHE A 86 -3.55 -7.39 5.52
N LYS A 87 -4.03 -6.58 4.56
CA LYS A 87 -4.46 -7.07 3.24
C LYS A 87 -3.29 -7.37 2.31
N LEU A 88 -2.10 -6.81 2.54
CA LEU A 88 -0.89 -7.09 1.77
C LEU A 88 -0.12 -8.31 2.28
N ASP A 89 -0.47 -8.84 3.45
CA ASP A 89 0.17 -10.04 3.99
C ASP A 89 -0.02 -11.22 3.02
N PRO A 90 1.07 -11.88 2.55
CA PRO A 90 0.97 -13.03 1.64
C PRO A 90 0.14 -14.20 2.19
N SER A 91 0.01 -14.28 3.51
CA SER A 91 -0.77 -15.28 4.22
C SER A 91 -2.28 -15.01 4.17
N ASN A 92 -2.69 -13.77 3.88
CA ASN A 92 -4.07 -13.38 3.75
C ASN A 92 -4.62 -13.67 2.35
N GLN A 93 -5.00 -14.94 2.12
CA GLN A 93 -5.50 -15.39 0.82
C GLN A 93 -6.88 -14.84 0.44
N THR A 94 -7.57 -14.19 1.37
CA THR A 94 -8.94 -13.67 1.16
C THR A 94 -8.97 -12.23 0.67
N ALA A 95 -7.88 -11.48 0.85
CA ALA A 95 -7.77 -10.10 0.43
C ALA A 95 -7.12 -9.98 -0.95
N THR A 96 -7.49 -8.96 -1.71
CA THR A 96 -6.79 -8.63 -2.96
C THR A 96 -5.81 -7.48 -2.76
N ARG A 97 -4.72 -7.47 -3.53
CA ARG A 97 -3.75 -6.36 -3.54
C ARG A 97 -4.42 -5.05 -3.98
N ARG A 98 -5.43 -5.13 -4.85
CA ARG A 98 -6.24 -4.00 -5.28
C ARG A 98 -6.99 -3.36 -4.12
N ASP A 99 -7.55 -4.15 -3.21
CA ASP A 99 -8.24 -3.63 -2.01
C ASP A 99 -7.28 -2.89 -1.09
N ALA A 100 -6.07 -3.44 -0.90
CA ALA A 100 -5.03 -2.77 -0.13
C ALA A 100 -4.59 -1.45 -0.80
N ALA A 101 -4.42 -1.44 -2.12
CA ALA A 101 -4.08 -0.24 -2.87
C ALA A 101 -5.15 0.86 -2.73
N ALA A 102 -6.44 0.48 -2.77
CA ALA A 102 -7.54 1.42 -2.57
C ALA A 102 -7.52 2.07 -1.17
N LEU A 103 -7.23 1.28 -0.12
CA LEU A 103 -7.07 1.80 1.24
C LEU A 103 -5.86 2.75 1.36
N LEU A 104 -4.72 2.42 0.75
CA LEU A 104 -3.54 3.28 0.74
C LEU A 104 -3.78 4.57 -0.03
N ASP A 105 -4.48 4.52 -1.17
CA ASP A 105 -4.85 5.71 -1.93
C ASP A 105 -5.78 6.62 -1.10
N GLY A 106 -6.74 6.05 -0.37
CA GLY A 106 -7.59 6.78 0.58
C GLY A 106 -6.77 7.46 1.70
N TYR A 107 -5.85 6.72 2.31
CA TYR A 107 -4.95 7.24 3.35
C TYR A 107 -4.07 8.40 2.86
N LEU A 108 -3.50 8.26 1.65
CA LEU A 108 -2.62 9.27 1.06
C LEU A 108 -3.34 10.55 0.61
N ASN A 109 -4.62 10.43 0.27
CA ASN A 109 -5.50 11.52 -0.14
C ASN A 109 -6.15 12.26 1.05
N GLY A 110 -6.01 11.75 2.28
CA GLY A 110 -6.47 12.44 3.47
C GLY A 110 -5.79 13.80 3.66
N SER A 111 -6.55 14.79 4.13
CA SER A 111 -6.06 16.16 4.38
C SER A 111 -5.31 16.31 5.71
N ALA A 112 -5.37 15.30 6.58
CA ALA A 112 -4.65 15.28 7.85
C ALA A 112 -3.15 15.04 7.65
N VAL A 113 -2.34 15.52 8.60
CA VAL A 113 -0.94 15.10 8.69
C VAL A 113 -0.94 13.64 9.10
N VAL A 114 -0.48 12.77 8.20
CA VAL A 114 -0.49 11.31 8.39
C VAL A 114 0.90 10.78 8.75
N THR A 115 0.97 9.89 9.73
CA THR A 115 2.23 9.42 10.34
C THR A 115 3.03 8.55 9.36
N HIS A 116 2.34 7.71 8.59
CA HIS A 116 2.96 6.67 7.77
C HIS A 116 3.00 7.01 6.28
N ARG A 117 3.02 8.30 5.89
CA ARG A 117 2.97 8.73 4.49
C ARG A 117 4.04 8.06 3.60
N GLY A 118 5.28 8.01 4.08
CA GLY A 118 6.39 7.41 3.35
C GLY A 118 6.23 5.91 3.15
N ALA A 119 5.83 5.19 4.20
CA ALA A 119 5.56 3.75 4.15
C ALA A 119 4.37 3.44 3.22
N ALA A 120 3.29 4.22 3.31
CA ALA A 120 2.11 4.06 2.46
C ALA A 120 2.45 4.22 0.95
N LEU A 121 3.28 5.20 0.59
CA LEU A 121 3.75 5.38 -0.78
C LEU A 121 4.58 4.17 -1.27
N ALA A 122 5.47 3.64 -0.42
CA ALA A 122 6.26 2.46 -0.76
C ALA A 122 5.37 1.22 -0.97
N LEU A 123 4.47 0.94 -0.01
CA LEU A 123 3.53 -0.18 -0.08
C LEU A 123 2.61 -0.09 -1.31
N ARG A 124 2.14 1.11 -1.66
CA ARG A 124 1.33 1.32 -2.86
C ARG A 124 2.08 0.96 -4.14
N ARG A 125 3.37 1.32 -4.23
CA ARG A 125 4.23 0.93 -5.37
C ARG A 125 4.46 -0.57 -5.42
N PHE A 126 4.65 -1.22 -4.27
CA PHE A 126 4.80 -2.67 -4.19
C PHE A 126 3.52 -3.41 -4.62
N ALA A 127 2.36 -2.96 -4.15
CA ALA A 127 1.07 -3.51 -4.56
C ALA A 127 0.90 -3.43 -6.09
N ALA A 128 1.17 -2.26 -6.68
CA ALA A 128 1.08 -2.06 -8.13
C ALA A 128 2.11 -2.86 -8.94
N ALA A 129 3.33 -3.04 -8.41
CA ALA A 129 4.36 -3.83 -9.06
C ALA A 129 4.04 -5.32 -9.06
N ALA A 130 3.44 -5.83 -7.99
CA ALA A 130 3.12 -7.24 -7.85
C ALA A 130 1.86 -7.67 -8.63
N ASP A 131 0.96 -6.72 -8.95
CA ASP A 131 -0.17 -6.96 -9.85
C ASP A 131 0.25 -6.99 -11.33
N ARG A 132 1.47 -6.54 -11.67
CA ARG A 132 1.97 -6.78 -13.03
C ARG A 132 2.16 -8.28 -13.19
N PRO A 133 1.52 -8.92 -14.19
CA PRO A 133 1.97 -10.23 -14.59
C PRO A 133 3.48 -10.08 -14.84
N VAL A 134 4.28 -10.98 -14.25
CA VAL A 134 5.66 -11.16 -14.70
C VAL A 134 5.49 -11.44 -16.18
N ALA A 135 5.68 -10.41 -17.01
CA ALA A 135 5.70 -10.60 -18.44
C ALA A 135 6.70 -11.73 -18.61
N ALA A 136 6.25 -12.87 -19.13
CA ALA A 136 7.16 -13.92 -19.55
C ALA A 136 8.26 -13.16 -20.28
N ALA A 137 9.47 -13.17 -19.70
CA ALA A 137 10.57 -12.35 -20.17
C ALA A 137 10.55 -12.49 -21.69
N PRO A 138 10.45 -11.38 -22.45
CA PRO A 138 10.13 -11.48 -23.87
C PRO A 138 11.05 -12.52 -24.45
N THR A 139 10.49 -13.65 -24.90
CA THR A 139 11.17 -14.55 -25.81
C THR A 139 11.38 -13.69 -27.04
N ALA A 140 12.51 -13.00 -27.04
CA ALA A 140 12.85 -11.97 -27.99
C ALA A 140 12.77 -12.61 -29.37
N THR A 141 11.69 -12.34 -30.09
CA THR A 141 11.66 -12.50 -31.54
C THR A 141 12.29 -11.21 -32.06
N PRO A 142 13.53 -11.23 -32.56
CA PRO A 142 14.21 -10.01 -32.96
C PRO A 142 13.60 -9.50 -34.28
N PRO A 143 13.42 -8.18 -34.46
CA PRO A 143 13.22 -7.63 -35.79
C PRO A 143 14.49 -7.87 -36.61
N ALA A 144 14.31 -8.47 -37.79
CA ALA A 144 15.39 -8.70 -38.74
C ALA A 144 15.92 -7.35 -39.24
N THR A 145 17.04 -6.85 -38.70
CA THR A 145 18.09 -6.13 -39.45
C THR A 145 19.38 -6.02 -38.59
N ALA A 146 20.41 -6.75 -39.00
CA ALA A 146 21.86 -6.56 -38.83
C ALA A 146 22.49 -5.94 -37.55
N ALA A 147 23.24 -6.80 -36.85
CA ALA A 147 24.61 -6.62 -36.33
C ALA A 147 24.89 -5.81 -35.04
N ALA A 148 24.80 -6.51 -33.89
CA ALA A 148 25.91 -6.69 -32.93
C ALA A 148 25.58 -7.88 -31.99
N PRO A 149 26.44 -8.91 -31.85
CA PRO A 149 26.17 -10.04 -30.97
C PRO A 149 26.52 -9.70 -29.52
N SER A 150 25.51 -9.50 -28.66
CA SER A 150 25.70 -9.63 -27.21
C SER A 150 25.95 -11.10 -26.86
N PRO A 151 27.02 -11.45 -26.13
CA PRO A 151 27.26 -12.83 -25.70
C PRO A 151 26.19 -13.25 -24.68
N ALA A 152 25.49 -14.32 -25.02
CA ALA A 152 24.36 -14.90 -24.30
C ALA A 152 24.85 -15.92 -23.22
N PRO A 153 23.98 -16.79 -22.64
CA PRO A 153 23.94 -17.30 -21.25
C PRO A 153 25.13 -18.11 -20.70
N ALA A 154 26.22 -18.28 -21.44
CA ALA A 154 27.42 -18.98 -20.98
C ALA A 154 28.11 -18.25 -19.80
N ALA A 155 28.09 -16.91 -19.81
CA ALA A 155 28.67 -16.09 -18.74
C ALA A 155 27.99 -16.34 -17.38
N ASN A 156 26.66 -16.53 -17.37
CA ASN A 156 25.91 -16.84 -16.15
C ASN A 156 26.20 -18.26 -15.64
N THR A 157 26.42 -19.24 -16.52
CA THR A 157 26.79 -20.59 -16.09
C THR A 157 28.22 -20.66 -15.56
N GLU A 158 29.16 -19.92 -16.16
CA GLU A 158 30.53 -19.80 -15.67
C GLU A 158 30.59 -19.09 -14.32
N GLU A 159 29.79 -18.03 -14.14
CA GLU A 159 29.70 -17.31 -12.88
C GLU A 159 29.03 -18.15 -11.78
N VAL A 160 27.95 -18.89 -12.11
CA VAL A 160 27.35 -19.86 -11.18
C VAL A 160 28.31 -20.99 -10.82
N GLN A 161 29.12 -21.47 -11.78
CA GLN A 161 30.10 -22.52 -11.52
C GLN A 161 31.24 -22.00 -10.63
N ARG A 162 31.73 -20.79 -10.89
CA ARG A 162 32.73 -20.11 -10.06
C ARG A 162 32.22 -19.90 -8.63
N LEU A 163 30.98 -19.44 -8.46
CA LEU A 163 30.36 -19.25 -7.15
C LEU A 163 30.20 -20.58 -6.38
N LYS A 164 29.91 -21.68 -7.08
CA LYS A 164 29.88 -23.02 -6.48
C LYS A 164 31.25 -23.49 -6.01
N GLU A 165 32.30 -23.23 -6.79
CA GLU A 165 33.68 -23.56 -6.43
C GLU A 165 34.17 -22.72 -5.24
N GLU A 166 33.84 -21.42 -5.22
CA GLU A 166 34.14 -20.54 -4.08
C GLU A 166 33.42 -21.00 -2.80
N LEU A 167 32.14 -21.41 -2.89
CA LEU A 167 31.40 -22.01 -1.76
C LEU A 167 32.02 -23.32 -1.27
N ALA A 168 32.40 -24.22 -2.18
CA ALA A 168 33.03 -25.49 -1.82
C ALA A 168 34.37 -25.27 -1.10
N LYS A 169 35.16 -24.30 -1.58
CA LYS A 169 36.44 -23.91 -0.96
C LYS A 169 36.24 -23.32 0.43
N ALA A 170 35.28 -22.42 0.60
CA ALA A 170 34.96 -21.82 1.90
C ALA A 170 34.49 -22.87 2.91
N ASN A 171 33.66 -23.82 2.49
CA ASN A 171 33.22 -24.92 3.36
C ASN A 171 34.38 -25.84 3.78
N ALA A 172 35.32 -26.14 2.88
CA ALA A 172 36.51 -26.92 3.23
C ALA A 172 37.41 -26.19 4.25
N GLU A 173 37.48 -24.86 4.17
CA GLU A 173 38.24 -24.05 5.10
C GLU A 173 37.58 -23.97 6.48
N LEU A 174 36.25 -23.85 6.53
CA LEU A 174 35.49 -23.96 7.78
C LEU A 174 35.69 -25.30 8.48
N GLU A 175 35.66 -26.41 7.74
CA GLU A 175 35.93 -27.74 8.31
C GLU A 175 37.38 -27.87 8.83
N ARG A 176 38.35 -27.24 8.15
CA ARG A 176 39.74 -27.21 8.61
C ARG A 176 39.91 -26.41 9.90
N ILE A 177 39.26 -25.25 10.00
CA ILE A 177 39.25 -24.41 11.22
C ILE A 177 38.54 -25.15 12.34
N ARG A 178 37.38 -25.77 12.05
CA ARG A 178 36.63 -26.58 13.01
C ARG A 178 37.50 -27.70 13.56
N LYS A 179 38.23 -28.41 12.70
CA LYS A 179 39.15 -29.49 13.10
C LYS A 179 40.30 -28.98 13.98
N ARG A 180 40.82 -27.79 13.72
CA ARG A 180 41.84 -27.13 14.56
C ARG A 180 41.27 -26.72 15.92
N LEU A 181 40.05 -26.20 15.97
CA LEU A 181 39.39 -25.79 17.21
C LEU A 181 38.93 -26.98 18.06
N SER A 182 38.59 -28.12 17.44
CA SER A 182 38.20 -29.34 18.14
C SER A 182 39.37 -30.18 18.64
N GLN A 183 40.61 -29.85 18.27
CA GLN A 183 41.79 -30.44 18.90
C GLN A 183 42.09 -29.67 20.18
N PRO A 184 41.98 -30.29 21.37
CA PRO A 184 42.34 -29.61 22.61
C PRO A 184 43.84 -29.32 22.58
N ASN A 185 44.22 -28.06 22.86
CA ASN A 185 45.62 -27.70 23.09
C ASN A 185 46.13 -28.52 24.30
N PRO A 186 47.30 -29.18 24.20
CA PRO A 186 47.96 -29.80 25.35
C PRO A 186 48.45 -28.76 26.37
#